data_AF-A0A7W1J3N8-F1
#
_entry.id   AF-A0A7W1J3N8-F1
#
_cell.length_a   1.000
_cell.length_b   1.000
_cell.length_c   1.000
_cell.angle_alpha   90.00
_cell.angle_beta   90.00
_cell.angle_gamma   90.00
#
_symmetry.space_group_name_H-M   'P 1'
#
loop_
_entity.id
_entity.type
_entity.pdbx_description
1 polymer ?
#
loop_
_entity_poly.entity_id
_entity_poly.type
_entity_poly.pdbx_seq_one_letter_code
_entity_poly.pdbx_strand_id
1 'polypeptide(L)'
;MPARKRTPADAGVLAAGLLVDACRPYSEDSLRLEVVRNLTLDLGRRLEVLAEEDLAADSLIEAAVACADLATLAACNLPALPDGEKPLAAAATHLAAGATRALVSLVESETGTLDEAHAENTLRDARSAGWRADLAVRQLVS
;
A
#
# COMPACT_ATOMS: atom_id res chain seq x y z
N MET A 1 -18.45 16.71 15.06
CA MET A 1 -18.03 16.57 13.65
C MET A 1 -18.42 15.18 13.19
N PRO A 2 -19.10 15.00 12.05
CA PRO A 2 -19.41 13.66 11.55
C PRO A 2 -18.10 12.92 11.22
N ALA A 3 -18.03 11.63 11.54
CA ALA A 3 -16.90 10.79 11.16
C ALA A 3 -16.82 10.72 9.63
N ARG A 4 -15.64 10.96 9.04
CA ARG A 4 -15.46 10.78 7.60
C ARG A 4 -15.68 9.31 7.23
N LYS A 5 -16.22 9.06 6.03
CA LYS A 5 -16.33 7.68 5.51
C LYS A 5 -14.92 7.15 5.26
N ARG A 6 -14.65 5.93 5.72
CA ARG A 6 -13.37 5.27 5.45
C ARG A 6 -13.25 4.91 3.98
N THR A 7 -12.10 5.17 3.40
CA THR A 7 -11.74 4.83 2.01
C THR A 7 -10.80 3.62 1.99
N PRO A 8 -10.56 2.99 0.82
CA PRO A 8 -9.50 2.00 0.70
C PRO A 8 -8.10 2.55 1.05
N ALA A 9 -7.84 3.85 0.83
CA ALA A 9 -6.59 4.48 1.22
C ALA A 9 -6.39 4.48 2.74
N ASP A 10 -7.46 4.59 3.55
CA ASP A 10 -7.37 4.41 5.01
C ASP A 10 -6.86 3.02 5.41
N ALA A 11 -7.21 1.97 4.64
CA ALA A 11 -6.67 0.64 4.86
C ALA A 11 -5.18 0.58 4.53
N GLY A 12 -4.73 1.32 3.51
CA GLY A 12 -3.31 1.53 3.21
C GLY A 12 -2.56 2.23 4.35
N VAL A 13 -3.13 3.29 4.93
CA VAL A 13 -2.57 3.98 6.11
C VAL A 13 -2.43 3.02 7.30
N LEU A 14 -3.47 2.22 7.56
CA LEU A 14 -3.42 1.21 8.61
C LEU A 14 -2.34 0.16 8.34
N ALA A 15 -2.17 -0.28 7.09
CA ALA A 15 -1.12 -1.21 6.70
C ALA A 15 0.28 -0.63 6.92
N ALA A 16 0.48 0.66 6.61
CA ALA A 16 1.72 1.37 6.90
C ALA A 16 2.01 1.38 8.40
N GLY A 17 1.00 1.66 9.25
CA GLY A 17 1.14 1.62 10.71
C GLY A 17 1.60 0.26 11.22
N LEU A 18 1.00 -0.83 10.73
CA LEU A 18 1.39 -2.20 11.10
C LEU A 18 2.85 -2.51 10.71
N LEU A 19 3.29 -2.08 9.52
CA LEU A 19 4.67 -2.31 9.07
C LEU A 19 5.68 -1.44 9.83
N VAL A 20 5.34 -0.19 10.18
CA VAL A 20 6.18 0.65 11.05
C VAL A 20 6.37 0.00 12.42
N ASP A 21 5.31 -0.58 12.97
CA ASP A 21 5.36 -1.29 14.25
C ASP A 21 6.23 -2.55 14.16
N ALA A 22 6.09 -3.33 13.08
CA ALA A 22 6.91 -4.51 12.84
C ALA A 22 8.41 -4.16 12.67
N CYS A 23 8.72 -2.97 12.14
CA CYS A 23 10.09 -2.49 11.96
C CYS A 23 10.63 -1.69 13.17
N ARG A 24 10.02 -1.80 14.36
CA ARG A 24 10.57 -1.14 15.55
C ARG A 24 12.01 -1.59 15.81
N PRO A 25 12.88 -0.73 16.38
CA PRO A 25 14.25 -1.12 16.68
C PRO A 25 14.26 -2.25 17.73
N TYR A 26 14.81 -3.41 17.36
CA TYR A 26 15.10 -4.51 18.31
C TYR A 26 16.56 -4.46 18.81
N SER A 27 17.44 -3.80 18.05
CA SER A 27 18.81 -3.42 18.37
C SER A 27 19.26 -2.31 17.41
N GLU A 28 20.32 -1.55 17.72
CA GLU A 28 20.79 -0.40 16.93
C GLU A 28 21.29 -0.75 15.50
N ASP A 29 21.42 -2.03 15.14
CA ASP A 29 22.26 -2.45 14.00
C ASP A 29 21.52 -2.88 12.72
N SER A 30 20.19 -2.74 12.61
CA SER A 30 19.48 -3.08 11.36
C SER A 30 19.19 -1.84 10.50
N LEU A 31 20.23 -1.26 9.92
CA LEU A 31 20.13 -0.17 8.93
C LEU A 31 19.06 -0.45 7.86
N ARG A 32 18.88 -1.72 7.46
CA ARG A 32 17.85 -2.14 6.51
C ARG A 32 16.44 -1.89 7.04
N LEU A 33 16.13 -2.31 8.28
CA LEU A 33 14.78 -2.14 8.85
C LEU A 33 14.48 -0.67 9.14
N GLU A 34 15.50 0.12 9.47
CA GLU A 34 15.34 1.58 9.61
C GLU A 34 14.95 2.23 8.28
N VAL A 35 15.62 1.87 7.18
CA VAL A 35 15.26 2.35 5.83
C VAL A 35 13.83 1.94 5.47
N VAL A 36 13.45 0.68 5.71
CA VAL A 36 12.09 0.19 5.44
C VAL A 36 11.06 0.95 6.26
N ARG A 37 11.33 1.19 7.54
CA ARG A 37 10.46 1.97 8.42
C ARG A 37 10.27 3.41 7.91
N ASN A 38 11.34 4.08 7.49
CA ASN A 38 11.27 5.45 6.99
C ASN A 38 10.48 5.53 5.67
N LEU A 39 10.73 4.61 4.73
CA LEU A 39 9.94 4.51 3.49
C LEU A 39 8.46 4.24 3.78
N THR A 40 8.18 3.39 4.76
CA THR A 40 6.80 3.08 5.18
C THR A 40 6.11 4.31 5.78
N LEU A 41 6.81 5.12 6.57
CA LEU A 41 6.28 6.39 7.10
C LEU A 41 5.99 7.40 5.98
N ASP A 42 6.86 7.48 4.97
CA ASP A 42 6.65 8.36 3.82
C ASP A 42 5.41 7.95 3.01
N LEU A 43 5.28 6.65 2.72
CA LEU A 43 4.10 6.10 2.05
C LEU A 43 2.82 6.27 2.88
N GLY A 44 2.91 6.07 4.20
CA GLY A 44 1.79 6.27 5.13
C GLY A 44 1.27 7.70 5.10
N ARG A 45 2.16 8.70 5.22
CA ARG A 45 1.80 10.12 5.14
C ARG A 45 1.19 10.49 3.79
N ARG A 46 1.74 9.94 2.70
CA ARG A 46 1.17 10.14 1.35
C ARG A 46 -0.26 9.58 1.27
N LEU A 47 -0.49 8.38 1.81
CA LEU A 47 -1.82 7.77 1.85
C LEU A 47 -2.81 8.51 2.77
N GLU A 48 -2.35 9.14 3.84
CA GLU A 48 -3.20 10.00 4.68
C GLU A 48 -3.78 11.17 3.88
N VAL A 49 -2.92 11.84 3.10
CA VAL A 49 -3.34 12.92 2.19
C VAL A 49 -4.31 12.39 1.13
N LEU A 50 -3.94 11.31 0.42
CA LEU A 50 -4.78 10.73 -0.62
C LEU A 50 -6.14 10.21 -0.11
N ALA A 51 -6.22 9.81 1.17
CA ALA A 51 -7.47 9.40 1.77
C ALA A 51 -8.44 10.57 2.03
N GLU A 52 -7.92 11.80 2.07
CA GLU A 52 -8.70 13.05 2.17
C GLU A 52 -9.10 13.61 0.79
N GLU A 53 -8.45 13.17 -0.28
CA GLU A 53 -8.73 13.63 -1.63
C GLU A 53 -10.03 13.03 -2.20
N ASP A 54 -10.55 13.71 -3.23
CA ASP A 54 -11.68 13.21 -4.00
C ASP A 54 -11.28 11.93 -4.76
N LEU A 55 -12.27 11.14 -5.17
CA LEU A 55 -12.07 9.88 -5.90
C LEU A 55 -11.70 10.12 -7.38
N ALA A 56 -10.89 11.15 -7.67
CA ALA A 56 -10.36 11.40 -8.99
C ALA A 56 -9.41 10.27 -9.41
N ALA A 57 -9.39 9.95 -10.71
CA ALA A 57 -8.61 8.83 -11.23
C ALA A 57 -7.12 8.90 -10.86
N ASP A 58 -6.52 10.10 -10.89
CA ASP A 58 -5.12 10.34 -10.52
C ASP A 58 -4.83 10.03 -9.04
N SER A 59 -5.67 10.53 -8.12
CA SER A 59 -5.56 10.25 -6.68
C SER A 59 -5.75 8.76 -6.38
N LEU A 60 -6.70 8.13 -7.07
CA LEU A 60 -6.97 6.70 -6.94
C LEU A 60 -5.80 5.84 -7.42
N ILE A 61 -5.21 6.15 -8.58
CA ILE A 61 -4.04 5.40 -9.08
C ILE A 61 -2.84 5.61 -8.18
N GLU A 62 -2.62 6.83 -7.70
CA GLU A 62 -1.54 7.15 -6.78
C GLU A 62 -1.65 6.36 -5.48
N ALA A 63 -2.86 6.29 -4.91
CA ALA A 63 -3.14 5.49 -3.73
C ALA A 63 -2.94 3.98 -4.00
N ALA A 64 -3.37 3.49 -5.17
CA ALA A 64 -3.22 2.08 -5.54
C ALA A 64 -1.74 1.67 -5.63
N VAL A 65 -0.92 2.52 -6.25
CA VAL A 65 0.53 2.34 -6.38
C VAL A 65 1.19 2.36 -5.01
N ALA A 66 0.88 3.34 -4.15
CA ALA A 66 1.45 3.42 -2.81
C ALA A 66 1.07 2.20 -1.94
N CYS A 67 -0.17 1.71 -2.03
CA CYS A 67 -0.57 0.47 -1.35
C CYS A 67 0.18 -0.75 -1.90
N ALA A 68 0.42 -0.83 -3.21
CA ALA A 68 1.16 -1.94 -3.80
C ALA A 68 2.65 -1.93 -3.39
N ASP A 69 3.23 -0.73 -3.26
CA ASP A 69 4.59 -0.54 -2.74
C ASP A 69 4.68 -0.99 -1.29
N LEU A 70 3.71 -0.64 -0.44
CA LEU A 70 3.63 -1.12 0.95
C LEU A 70 3.53 -2.64 1.04
N ALA A 71 2.68 -3.26 0.22
CA ALA A 71 2.55 -4.72 0.19
C ALA A 71 3.89 -5.38 -0.18
N THR A 72 4.55 -4.85 -1.21
CA THR A 72 5.88 -5.31 -1.66
C THR A 72 6.94 -5.12 -0.57
N LEU A 73 7.00 -3.95 0.06
CA LEU A 73 7.96 -3.65 1.12
C LEU A 73 7.78 -4.58 2.31
N ALA A 74 6.54 -4.82 2.75
CA ALA A 74 6.24 -5.73 3.85
C ALA A 74 6.68 -7.18 3.52
N ALA A 75 6.27 -7.70 2.36
CA ALA A 75 6.59 -9.06 1.95
C ALA A 75 8.11 -9.29 1.80
N CYS A 76 8.82 -8.41 1.09
CA CYS A 76 10.25 -8.54 0.82
C CYS A 76 11.13 -8.44 2.08
N ASN A 77 10.63 -7.83 3.15
CA ASN A 77 11.39 -7.65 4.40
C ASN A 77 10.97 -8.60 5.51
N LEU A 78 9.94 -9.41 5.30
CA LEU A 78 9.47 -10.41 6.27
C LEU A 78 10.57 -11.36 6.78
N PRO A 79 11.52 -11.86 5.94
CA PRO A 79 12.61 -12.71 6.43
C PRO A 79 13.61 -12.01 7.36
N ALA A 80 13.69 -10.68 7.29
CA ALA A 80 14.59 -9.87 8.11
C ALA A 80 13.98 -9.47 9.46
N LEU A 81 12.70 -9.77 9.69
CA LEU A 81 11.99 -9.46 10.92
C LEU A 81 12.16 -10.55 11.98
N PRO A 82 12.15 -10.19 13.27
CA PRO A 82 12.03 -11.17 14.36
C PRO A 82 10.73 -11.97 14.23
N ASP A 83 10.73 -13.22 14.71
CA ASP A 83 9.57 -14.12 14.60
C ASP A 83 8.28 -13.55 15.21
N GLY A 84 8.39 -12.74 16.27
CA GLY A 84 7.25 -12.08 16.89
C GLY A 84 6.55 -11.03 16.00
N GLU A 85 7.24 -10.52 14.99
CA GLU A 85 6.81 -9.36 14.19
C GLU A 85 6.42 -9.73 12.76
N LYS A 86 6.84 -10.92 12.30
CA LYS A 86 6.42 -11.49 11.03
C LYS A 86 4.88 -11.48 10.84
N PRO A 87 4.05 -11.75 11.88
CA PRO A 87 2.60 -11.65 11.73
C PRO A 87 2.11 -10.23 11.40
N LEU A 88 2.72 -9.18 11.97
CA LEU A 88 2.36 -7.79 11.68
C LEU A 88 2.71 -7.41 10.24
N ALA A 89 3.90 -7.80 9.77
CA ALA A 89 4.29 -7.58 8.37
C ALA A 89 3.40 -8.38 7.40
N ALA A 90 3.06 -9.63 7.70
CA ALA A 90 2.12 -10.39 6.88
C ALA A 90 0.72 -9.75 6.83
N ALA A 91 0.23 -9.25 7.98
CA ALA A 91 -1.02 -8.51 8.04
C ALA A 91 -0.96 -7.21 7.22
N ALA A 92 0.14 -6.45 7.31
CA ALA A 92 0.38 -5.27 6.50
C ALA A 92 0.36 -5.61 5.00
N THR A 93 1.03 -6.69 4.57
CA THR A 93 1.01 -7.15 3.18
C THR A 93 -0.42 -7.44 2.70
N HIS A 94 -1.19 -8.23 3.45
CA HIS A 94 -2.55 -8.58 3.06
C HIS A 94 -3.49 -7.37 3.03
N LEU A 95 -3.37 -6.48 4.01
CA LEU A 95 -4.21 -5.29 4.11
C LEU A 95 -3.91 -4.32 2.97
N ALA A 96 -2.64 -4.03 2.72
CA ALA A 96 -2.19 -3.18 1.62
C ALA A 96 -2.60 -3.78 0.26
N ALA A 97 -2.46 -5.09 0.06
CA ALA A 97 -2.89 -5.74 -1.17
C ALA A 97 -4.42 -5.79 -1.36
N GLY A 98 -5.19 -5.84 -0.26
CA GLY A 98 -6.64 -5.66 -0.29
C GLY A 98 -7.03 -4.25 -0.70
N ALA A 99 -6.35 -3.25 -0.12
CA ALA A 99 -6.54 -1.84 -0.45
C ALA A 99 -6.23 -1.55 -1.92
N THR A 100 -5.09 -2.03 -2.43
CA THR A 100 -4.73 -1.92 -3.86
C THR A 100 -5.82 -2.49 -4.76
N ARG A 101 -6.33 -3.69 -4.48
CA ARG A 101 -7.38 -4.30 -5.31
C ARG A 101 -8.66 -3.46 -5.33
N ALA A 102 -9.08 -2.95 -4.18
CA ALA A 102 -10.25 -2.06 -4.10
C ALA A 102 -10.03 -0.76 -4.89
N LEU A 103 -8.84 -0.14 -4.77
CA LEU A 103 -8.50 1.08 -5.50
C LEU A 103 -8.45 0.87 -7.02
N VAL A 104 -7.86 -0.25 -7.48
CA VAL A 104 -7.82 -0.60 -8.90
C VAL A 104 -9.23 -0.71 -9.49
N SER A 105 -10.17 -1.34 -8.78
CA SER A 105 -11.57 -1.40 -9.24
C SER A 105 -12.25 -0.03 -9.31
N LEU A 106 -11.89 0.90 -8.40
CA LEU A 106 -12.37 2.28 -8.48
C LEU A 106 -11.75 3.01 -9.66
N VAL A 107 -10.45 2.89 -9.90
CA VAL A 107 -9.77 3.46 -11.08
C VAL A 107 -10.44 2.99 -12.37
N GLU A 108 -10.69 1.69 -12.51
CA GLU A 108 -11.36 1.12 -13.68
C GLU A 108 -12.76 1.73 -13.89
N SER A 109 -13.46 2.08 -12.82
CA SER A 109 -14.78 2.73 -12.88
C SER A 109 -14.70 4.19 -13.30
N GLU A 110 -13.66 4.92 -12.89
CA GLU A 110 -13.49 6.36 -13.16
C GLU A 110 -12.80 6.64 -14.51
N THR A 111 -12.09 5.67 -15.10
CA THR A 111 -11.35 5.90 -16.37
C THR A 111 -12.23 6.27 -17.57
N GLY A 112 -13.54 6.02 -17.51
CA GLY A 112 -14.48 6.38 -18.58
C GLY A 112 -14.67 7.89 -18.79
N THR A 113 -14.19 8.73 -17.87
CA THR A 113 -14.27 10.19 -17.97
C THR A 113 -13.00 10.85 -18.50
N LEU A 114 -11.94 10.08 -18.73
CA LEU A 114 -10.63 10.57 -19.17
C LEU A 114 -10.52 10.56 -20.70
N ASP A 115 -9.53 11.29 -21.24
CA ASP A 115 -9.13 11.10 -22.63
C ASP A 115 -8.52 9.70 -22.84
N GLU A 116 -8.57 9.21 -24.08
CA GLU A 116 -8.20 7.83 -24.42
C GLU A 116 -6.77 7.46 -24.02
N ALA A 117 -5.80 8.34 -24.27
CA ALA A 117 -4.39 8.07 -23.98
C ALA A 117 -4.10 8.07 -22.48
N HIS A 118 -4.71 9.02 -21.75
CA HIS A 118 -4.60 9.09 -20.30
C HIS A 118 -5.30 7.90 -19.63
N ALA A 119 -6.51 7.53 -20.08
CA ALA A 119 -7.21 6.34 -19.61
C ALA A 119 -6.37 5.07 -19.77
N GLU A 120 -5.73 4.89 -20.94
CA GLU A 120 -4.90 3.71 -21.20
C GLU A 120 -3.69 3.63 -20.23
N ASN A 121 -3.00 4.75 -20.03
CA ASN A 121 -1.84 4.80 -19.12
C ASN A 121 -2.27 4.52 -17.68
N THR A 122 -3.34 5.17 -17.21
CA THR A 122 -3.87 4.99 -15.85
C THR A 122 -4.30 3.54 -15.60
N LEU A 123 -4.97 2.89 -16.56
CA LEU A 123 -5.34 1.47 -16.47
C LEU A 123 -4.12 0.55 -16.45
N ARG A 124 -3.07 0.87 -17.23
CA ARG A 124 -1.83 0.10 -17.26
C ARG A 124 -1.14 0.13 -15.88
N ASP A 125 -1.05 1.31 -15.28
CA ASP A 125 -0.44 1.48 -13.96
C ASP A 125 -1.28 0.81 -12.86
N ALA A 126 -2.61 0.89 -12.95
CA ALA A 126 -3.52 0.24 -12.00
C ALA A 126 -3.34 -1.28 -12.03
N ARG A 127 -3.30 -1.87 -13.22
CA ARG A 127 -3.07 -3.31 -13.40
C ARG A 127 -1.68 -3.73 -12.92
N SER A 128 -0.67 -2.91 -13.17
CA SER A 128 0.69 -3.12 -12.66
C SER A 128 0.71 -3.14 -11.12
N ALA A 129 0.06 -2.16 -10.47
CA ALA A 129 -0.07 -2.12 -9.02
C ALA A 129 -0.80 -3.36 -8.48
N GLY A 130 -1.92 -3.75 -9.10
CA GLY A 130 -2.66 -4.95 -8.76
C GLY A 130 -1.82 -6.23 -8.85
N TRP A 131 -1.05 -6.39 -9.92
CA TRP A 131 -0.15 -7.54 -10.09
C TRP A 131 0.96 -7.58 -9.02
N ARG A 132 1.60 -6.44 -8.72
CA ARG A 132 2.63 -6.37 -7.67
C ARG A 132 2.08 -6.73 -6.30
N ALA A 133 0.88 -6.26 -5.97
CA ALA A 133 0.24 -6.58 -4.71
C ALA A 133 -0.14 -8.07 -4.59
N ASP A 134 -0.61 -8.69 -5.68
CA ASP A 134 -0.87 -10.14 -5.71
C ASP A 134 0.42 -10.96 -5.55
N LEU A 135 1.49 -10.54 -6.24
CA LEU A 135 2.80 -11.16 -6.10
C LEU A 135 3.32 -11.09 -4.66
N ALA A 136 3.20 -9.93 -4.00
CA ALA A 136 3.61 -9.75 -2.61
C ALA A 136 2.89 -10.72 -1.66
N VAL A 137 1.58 -10.93 -1.86
CA VAL A 137 0.82 -11.92 -1.08
C VAL A 137 1.32 -13.34 -1.32
N ARG A 138 1.63 -13.71 -2.57
CA ARG A 138 2.15 -15.05 -2.91
C ARG A 138 3.53 -15.31 -2.30
N GLN A 139 4.32 -14.27 -2.07
CA GLN A 139 5.64 -14.40 -1.43
C GLN A 139 5.56 -14.74 0.07
N LEU A 140 4.40 -14.56 0.73
CA LEU A 140 4.24 -14.91 2.15
C LEU A 140 4.17 -16.42 2.41
N VAL A 141 3.82 -17.20 1.38
CA VAL A 141 3.63 -18.66 1.45
C VAL A 141 4.80 -19.44 0.80
N SER A 142 5.83 -18.73 0.35
CA SER A 142 7.05 -19.31 -0.22
C SER A 142 8.14 -19.49 0.83
#